data_AF-A0AAN8EV03-F1
#
_entry.id   AF-A0AAN8EV03-F1
#
_cell.length_a   1.000
_cell.length_b   1.000
_cell.length_c   1.000
_cell.angle_alpha   90.00
_cell.angle_beta   90.00
_cell.angle_gamma   90.00
#
_symmetry.space_group_name_H-M   'P 1'
#
loop_
_entity.id
_entity.type
_entity.pdbx_description
1 polymer ?
#
loop_
_entity_poly.entity_id
_entity_poly.type
_entity_poly.pdbx_seq_one_letter_code
_entity_poly.pdbx_strand_id
1 'polypeptide(L)'
;MLNQATFNPRYEAIEAHCKCVGSLDMECIRFETPPRDNDSKCVCTYDRDLMVAWPCFNMTVWFDHVCPACKEDGYCEYKLEEGETSPGGLEWPCKCRNRTESAELQDTPYCIGKEPVEIRKLWIDDLNKTLSLPTTTPAPQPTTSRPYQRAIVSAPETIEAMGFSGMTDGVAMLTRAKENLMFTMSALSAEQRVALSQTKHEFIEMCSFNGHECNIDEDFRIHVDPEFGNCFTFNYDVNNNYTSNRAGPMYGIRVLLFVNTSDYMSTSESAGVRLAIHAPTEYPFPDTFGYSAPVGFASSFGMKKKLIQRLSKPYGDCIHSASYNKTDYIYQQYDYHPEGCHRSCFQTNLIRDCSCGDPRFPVPKFSKHCSAFNATARNCLERNIGAFGDFHHVTERMGCDCKQRCKEIVHEVTFSASRWPSGATDVGF
;
A
#
# COMPACT_ATOMS: atom_id res chain seq x y z
N MET A 1 -22.37 6.63 -49.49
CA MET A 1 -22.02 7.17 -48.16
C MET A 1 -22.63 6.22 -47.14
N LEU A 2 -21.84 5.25 -46.67
CA LEU A 2 -22.23 4.31 -45.63
C LEU A 2 -21.62 4.81 -44.33
N ASN A 3 -22.47 5.05 -43.32
CA ASN A 3 -22.09 5.37 -41.96
C ASN A 3 -21.09 4.33 -41.46
N GLN A 4 -19.82 4.71 -41.29
CA GLN A 4 -18.91 4.01 -40.39
C GLN A 4 -19.44 4.27 -38.97
N ALA A 5 -20.03 3.24 -38.35
CA ALA A 5 -20.22 3.24 -36.92
C ALA A 5 -18.83 3.37 -36.29
N THR A 6 -18.54 4.51 -35.66
CA THR A 6 -17.32 4.71 -34.89
C THR A 6 -17.34 3.74 -33.72
N PHE A 7 -16.51 2.71 -33.80
CA PHE A 7 -16.32 1.76 -32.71
C PHE A 7 -15.65 2.51 -31.57
N ASN A 8 -16.36 2.67 -30.46
CA ASN A 8 -15.89 3.43 -29.30
C ASN A 8 -15.77 2.48 -28.10
N PRO A 9 -14.79 1.56 -28.12
CA PRO A 9 -14.68 0.51 -27.11
C PRO A 9 -14.22 1.09 -25.77
N ARG A 10 -14.62 0.48 -24.66
CA ARG A 10 -14.13 0.89 -23.34
C ARG A 10 -12.62 0.71 -23.20
N TYR A 11 -12.09 -0.40 -23.74
CA TYR A 11 -10.67 -0.75 -23.72
C TYR A 11 -10.05 -0.60 -25.11
N GLU A 12 -8.91 0.09 -25.21
CA GLU A 12 -8.14 0.21 -26.45
C GLU A 12 -6.64 -0.02 -26.19
N ALA A 13 -5.93 -0.53 -27.20
CA ALA A 13 -4.47 -0.62 -27.12
C ALA A 13 -3.87 0.77 -27.31
N ILE A 14 -2.89 1.14 -26.50
CA ILE A 14 -2.18 2.42 -26.57
C ILE A 14 -0.67 2.23 -26.41
N GLU A 15 0.11 3.16 -26.96
CA GLU A 15 1.55 3.24 -26.71
C GLU A 15 1.82 4.18 -25.53
N ALA A 16 2.66 3.72 -24.60
CA ALA A 16 3.14 4.55 -23.50
C ALA A 16 4.67 4.46 -23.35
N HIS A 17 5.24 5.44 -22.65
CA HIS A 17 6.62 5.37 -22.17
C HIS A 17 6.63 4.50 -20.92
N CYS A 18 7.44 3.45 -20.90
CA CYS A 18 7.59 2.58 -19.75
C CYS A 18 9.05 2.24 -19.43
N LYS A 19 9.26 1.76 -18.20
CA LYS A 19 10.46 1.04 -17.78
C LYS A 19 10.08 -0.39 -17.43
N CYS A 20 10.52 -1.33 -18.27
CA CYS A 20 10.37 -2.77 -18.06
C CYS A 20 11.65 -3.31 -17.40
N VAL A 21 11.55 -3.94 -16.23
CA VAL A 21 12.70 -4.56 -15.53
C VAL A 21 12.37 -6.02 -15.30
N GLY A 22 13.23 -6.94 -15.75
CA GLY A 22 13.02 -8.38 -15.60
C GLY A 22 12.80 -9.10 -16.93
N SER A 23 12.03 -10.19 -16.93
CA SER A 23 11.70 -10.94 -18.14
C SER A 23 10.68 -10.18 -19.00
N LEU A 24 10.61 -10.51 -20.30
CA LEU A 24 9.75 -9.82 -21.27
C LEU A 24 8.24 -9.92 -20.96
N ASP A 25 7.84 -10.92 -20.16
CA ASP A 25 6.46 -11.15 -19.74
C ASP A 25 6.05 -10.37 -18.48
N MET A 26 6.99 -9.69 -17.80
CA MET A 26 6.69 -8.89 -16.60
C MET A 26 6.03 -7.56 -16.95
N GLU A 27 5.11 -7.12 -16.08
CA GLU A 27 4.45 -5.82 -16.20
C GLU A 27 5.46 -4.67 -16.09
N CYS A 28 5.31 -3.67 -16.95
CA CYS A 28 6.16 -2.50 -17.01
C CYS A 28 5.54 -1.30 -16.29
N ILE A 29 6.38 -0.44 -15.72
CA ILE A 29 5.94 0.79 -15.06
C ILE A 29 5.81 1.89 -16.11
N ARG A 30 4.62 2.48 -16.29
CA ARG A 30 4.38 3.59 -17.23
C ARG A 30 4.75 4.95 -16.66
N PHE A 31 5.09 5.88 -17.56
CA PHE A 31 5.35 7.29 -17.28
C PHE A 31 4.54 8.18 -18.24
N GLU A 32 4.31 9.43 -17.84
CA GLU A 32 3.57 10.43 -18.65
C GLU A 32 4.48 11.26 -19.57
N THR A 33 5.80 11.03 -19.51
CA THR A 33 6.80 11.71 -20.33
C THR A 33 6.97 11.01 -21.67
N PRO A 34 7.41 11.70 -22.74
CA PRO A 34 7.74 11.03 -24.00
C PRO A 34 8.90 10.02 -23.82
N PRO A 35 8.85 8.87 -24.50
CA PRO A 35 9.90 7.85 -24.43
C PRO A 35 11.21 8.37 -25.02
N ARG A 36 12.34 8.04 -24.39
CA ARG A 36 13.67 8.53 -24.79
C ARG A 36 14.26 7.76 -25.97
N ASP A 37 13.83 6.52 -26.14
CA ASP A 37 14.30 5.55 -27.13
C ASP A 37 13.20 4.50 -27.40
N ASN A 38 13.39 3.67 -28.42
CA ASN A 38 12.37 2.69 -28.82
C ASN A 38 12.22 1.53 -27.81
N ASP A 39 13.22 1.29 -26.96
CA ASP A 39 13.21 0.23 -25.94
C ASP A 39 12.44 0.66 -24.68
N SER A 40 12.29 1.97 -24.48
CA SER A 40 11.44 2.58 -23.45
C SER A 40 9.94 2.62 -23.81
N LYS A 41 9.51 1.95 -24.89
CA LYS A 41 8.10 1.89 -25.30
C LYS A 41 7.42 0.61 -24.82
N CYS A 42 6.16 0.77 -24.39
CA CYS A 42 5.29 -0.33 -24.00
C CYS A 42 3.92 -0.17 -24.65
N VAL A 43 3.20 -1.29 -24.78
CA VAL A 43 1.79 -1.30 -25.12
C VAL A 43 0.99 -1.58 -23.85
N CYS A 44 -0.03 -0.76 -23.61
CA CYS A 44 -0.93 -0.88 -22.47
C CYS A 44 -2.37 -1.05 -22.93
N THR A 45 -3.19 -1.66 -22.06
CA THR A 45 -4.65 -1.60 -22.19
C THR A 45 -5.15 -0.30 -21.56
N TYR A 46 -5.78 0.57 -22.34
CA TYR A 46 -6.34 1.85 -21.88
C TYR A 46 -7.82 1.71 -21.57
N ASP A 47 -8.22 1.99 -20.33
CA ASP A 47 -9.64 2.16 -19.97
C ASP A 47 -10.04 3.61 -20.23
N ARG A 48 -10.90 3.83 -21.22
CA ARG A 48 -11.38 5.17 -21.61
C ARG A 48 -12.28 5.82 -20.56
N ASP A 49 -13.02 5.02 -19.78
CA ASP A 49 -13.93 5.53 -18.75
C ASP A 49 -13.15 6.03 -17.53
N LEU A 50 -12.05 5.33 -17.20
CA LEU A 50 -11.18 5.68 -16.07
C LEU A 50 -10.01 6.58 -16.47
N MET A 51 -9.75 6.75 -17.77
CA MET A 51 -8.57 7.42 -18.32
C MET A 51 -7.23 6.86 -17.82
N VAL A 52 -7.18 5.54 -17.57
CA VAL A 52 -6.01 4.84 -17.01
C VAL A 52 -5.50 3.78 -17.99
N ALA A 53 -4.17 3.67 -18.09
CA ALA A 53 -3.49 2.66 -18.90
C ALA A 53 -2.86 1.58 -18.01
N TRP A 54 -3.44 0.37 -18.00
CA TRP A 54 -2.95 -0.79 -17.26
C TRP A 54 -3.65 -2.08 -17.73
N PRO A 55 -2.98 -3.24 -17.77
CA PRO A 55 -1.54 -3.47 -17.56
C PRO A 55 -0.71 -3.04 -18.77
N CYS A 56 0.57 -2.77 -18.56
CA CYS A 56 1.53 -2.36 -19.61
C CYS A 56 2.63 -3.40 -19.75
N PHE A 57 3.00 -3.74 -20.98
CA PHE A 57 4.07 -4.71 -21.25
C PHE A 57 4.99 -4.21 -22.36
N ASN A 58 6.21 -4.77 -22.41
CA ASN A 58 7.22 -4.36 -23.37
C ASN A 58 6.66 -4.42 -24.80
N MET A 59 6.87 -3.39 -25.61
CA MET A 59 6.31 -3.34 -26.97
C MET A 59 6.74 -4.55 -27.83
N THR A 60 7.90 -5.12 -27.57
CA THR A 60 8.47 -6.27 -28.31
C THR A 60 7.69 -7.58 -28.18
N VAL A 61 6.87 -7.75 -27.13
CA VAL A 61 6.05 -8.97 -26.97
C VAL A 61 4.69 -8.88 -27.68
N TRP A 62 4.36 -7.72 -28.23
CA TRP A 62 3.10 -7.50 -28.93
C TRP A 62 3.26 -7.59 -30.44
N PHE A 63 2.29 -8.21 -31.10
CA PHE A 63 2.21 -8.28 -32.55
C PHE A 63 0.84 -7.77 -33.04
N ASP A 64 0.81 -7.29 -34.28
CA ASP A 64 -0.43 -6.88 -34.94
C ASP A 64 -1.17 -8.11 -35.48
N HIS A 65 -2.49 -8.14 -35.28
CA HIS A 65 -3.37 -9.19 -35.79
C HIS A 65 -4.69 -8.59 -36.27
N VAL A 66 -5.40 -9.33 -37.11
CA VAL A 66 -6.76 -8.99 -37.53
C VAL A 66 -7.71 -9.98 -36.87
N CYS A 67 -8.45 -9.53 -35.87
CA CYS A 67 -9.35 -10.37 -35.11
C CYS A 67 -10.69 -10.55 -35.84
N PRO A 68 -11.24 -11.78 -35.89
CA PRO A 68 -12.56 -12.05 -36.47
C PRO A 68 -13.75 -11.46 -35.68
N ALA A 69 -13.55 -11.16 -34.40
CA ALA A 69 -14.57 -10.55 -33.53
C ALA A 69 -13.92 -9.75 -32.39
N CYS A 70 -14.52 -8.59 -32.06
CA CYS A 70 -14.22 -7.82 -30.86
C CYS A 70 -15.51 -7.56 -30.08
N LYS A 71 -15.43 -7.66 -28.77
CA LYS A 71 -16.51 -7.36 -27.84
C LYS A 71 -16.68 -5.83 -27.71
N GLU A 72 -17.86 -5.38 -27.27
CA GLU A 72 -18.17 -3.96 -27.10
C GLU A 72 -17.26 -3.26 -26.07
N ASP A 73 -16.71 -4.02 -25.14
CA ASP A 73 -15.74 -3.54 -24.16
C ASP A 73 -14.32 -3.37 -24.75
N GLY A 74 -14.02 -3.91 -25.94
CA GLY A 74 -12.73 -3.72 -26.63
C GLY A 74 -11.77 -4.92 -26.60
N TYR A 75 -12.13 -6.00 -25.91
CA TYR A 75 -11.39 -7.26 -25.97
C TYR A 75 -11.72 -8.02 -27.25
N CYS A 76 -10.71 -8.57 -27.91
CA CYS A 76 -10.88 -9.25 -29.19
C CYS A 76 -10.49 -10.71 -29.14
N GLU A 77 -11.17 -11.51 -29.94
CA GLU A 77 -10.95 -12.96 -30.03
C GLU A 77 -9.97 -13.24 -31.16
N TYR A 78 -8.91 -14.00 -30.88
CA TYR A 78 -7.86 -14.30 -31.86
C TYR A 78 -8.36 -15.18 -33.02
N LYS A 79 -9.26 -16.12 -32.72
CA LYS A 79 -9.88 -17.07 -33.66
C LYS A 79 -11.28 -17.46 -33.16
N LEU A 80 -12.20 -17.80 -34.06
CA LEU A 80 -13.53 -18.33 -33.72
C LEU A 80 -13.46 -19.84 -33.41
N GLU A 81 -14.33 -20.34 -32.54
CA GLU A 81 -14.47 -21.78 -32.27
C GLU A 81 -15.19 -22.51 -33.41
N GLU A 82 -14.95 -23.82 -33.56
CA GLU A 82 -15.57 -24.64 -34.60
C GLU A 82 -17.10 -24.69 -34.43
N GLY A 83 -17.82 -23.90 -35.25
CA GLY A 83 -19.29 -23.88 -35.28
C GLY A 83 -19.92 -22.49 -35.10
N GLU A 84 -19.14 -21.46 -34.75
CA GLU A 84 -19.63 -20.08 -34.65
C GLU A 84 -19.41 -19.29 -35.95
N THR A 85 -20.42 -18.53 -36.36
CA THR A 85 -20.33 -17.61 -37.51
C THR A 85 -20.10 -16.19 -36.99
N SER A 86 -19.11 -15.49 -37.55
CA SER A 86 -18.77 -14.11 -37.18
C SER A 86 -20.03 -13.23 -37.23
N PRO A 87 -20.45 -12.59 -36.12
CA PRO A 87 -21.59 -11.69 -36.14
C PRO A 87 -21.21 -10.42 -36.90
N GLY A 88 -21.45 -10.42 -38.21
CA GLY A 88 -21.37 -9.22 -39.06
C GLY A 88 -20.21 -9.14 -40.05
N GLY A 89 -19.26 -10.09 -40.08
CA GLY A 89 -18.21 -10.14 -41.10
C GLY A 89 -17.26 -8.92 -41.14
N LEU A 90 -17.21 -8.14 -40.06
CA LEU A 90 -16.23 -7.05 -39.91
C LEU A 90 -14.95 -7.61 -39.28
N GLU A 91 -13.84 -7.44 -39.99
CA GLU A 91 -12.49 -7.70 -39.50
C GLU A 91 -11.99 -6.51 -38.65
N TRP A 92 -11.42 -6.80 -37.47
CA TRP A 92 -11.00 -5.78 -36.52
C TRP A 92 -9.48 -5.73 -36.35
N PRO A 93 -8.83 -4.57 -36.50
CA PRO A 93 -7.41 -4.44 -36.21
C PRO A 93 -7.14 -4.54 -34.70
N CYS A 94 -6.19 -5.40 -34.32
CA CYS A 94 -5.86 -5.71 -32.93
C CYS A 94 -4.35 -5.66 -32.65
N LYS A 95 -3.99 -5.45 -31.38
CA LYS A 95 -2.70 -5.85 -30.83
C LYS A 95 -2.86 -7.09 -29.95
N CYS A 96 -2.03 -8.10 -30.19
CA CYS A 96 -2.08 -9.37 -29.50
C CYS A 96 -0.74 -9.70 -28.81
N ARG A 97 -0.82 -10.44 -27.70
CA ARG A 97 0.34 -10.97 -26.95
C ARG A 97 0.08 -12.40 -26.51
N ASN A 98 1.07 -13.28 -26.64
CA ASN A 98 1.00 -14.65 -26.12
C ASN A 98 1.09 -14.66 -24.58
N ARG A 99 0.39 -15.60 -23.94
CA ARG A 99 0.46 -15.82 -22.49
C ARG A 99 1.42 -16.99 -22.24
N THR A 100 2.71 -16.71 -21.97
CA THR A 100 3.75 -17.66 -21.49
C THR A 100 4.15 -18.87 -22.37
N GLU A 101 5.41 -19.32 -22.25
CA GLU A 101 6.02 -20.46 -22.97
C GLU A 101 5.63 -21.86 -22.43
N SER A 102 4.45 -22.03 -21.82
CA SER A 102 4.02 -23.35 -21.35
C SER A 102 3.23 -24.08 -22.43
N ALA A 103 3.84 -25.13 -22.99
CA ALA A 103 3.24 -26.03 -23.97
C ALA A 103 2.18 -26.95 -23.34
N GLU A 104 1.17 -26.37 -22.69
CA GLU A 104 -0.05 -27.06 -22.30
C GLU A 104 -1.23 -26.50 -23.11
N LEU A 105 -2.09 -27.41 -23.57
CA LEU A 105 -3.14 -27.19 -24.56
C LEU A 105 -4.02 -25.96 -24.25
N GLN A 106 -4.17 -25.09 -25.26
CA GLN A 106 -5.20 -24.04 -25.42
C GLN A 106 -4.95 -22.62 -24.83
N ASP A 107 -3.73 -22.11 -24.76
CA ASP A 107 -3.60 -20.67 -24.45
C ASP A 107 -3.87 -19.80 -25.70
N THR A 108 -5.00 -19.09 -25.70
CA THR A 108 -5.36 -18.15 -26.77
C THR A 108 -4.66 -16.81 -26.55
N PRO A 109 -4.06 -16.19 -27.58
CA PRO A 109 -3.41 -14.90 -27.43
C PRO A 109 -4.37 -13.84 -26.89
N TYR A 110 -3.88 -13.01 -25.98
CA TYR A 110 -4.62 -11.87 -25.46
C TYR A 110 -4.61 -10.75 -26.50
N CYS A 111 -5.77 -10.38 -27.03
CA CYS A 111 -5.91 -9.36 -28.07
C CYS A 111 -6.82 -8.21 -27.63
N ILE A 112 -6.40 -6.98 -27.93
CA ILE A 112 -7.15 -5.74 -27.70
C ILE A 112 -7.29 -4.99 -29.02
N GLY A 113 -8.46 -4.40 -29.28
CA GLY A 113 -8.71 -3.60 -30.47
C GLY A 113 -7.88 -2.32 -30.52
N LYS A 114 -7.57 -1.85 -31.74
CA LYS A 114 -6.88 -0.56 -31.98
C LYS A 114 -7.57 0.25 -33.08
N GLU A 115 -7.57 1.58 -32.97
CA GLU A 115 -8.09 2.50 -34.01
C GLU A 115 -7.20 3.77 -34.02
N PRO A 116 -6.67 4.30 -35.15
CA PRO A 116 -6.49 3.79 -36.52
C PRO A 116 -5.15 3.01 -36.69
N VAL A 117 -4.60 2.91 -37.91
CA VAL A 117 -3.39 2.12 -38.30
C VAL A 117 -2.22 2.30 -37.32
N GLU A 118 -2.04 3.51 -36.80
CA GLU A 118 -1.10 3.84 -35.72
C GLU A 118 -1.84 3.93 -34.39
N ILE A 119 -1.30 3.24 -33.39
CA ILE A 119 -1.85 3.19 -32.05
C ILE A 119 -1.68 4.54 -31.37
N ARG A 120 -2.72 4.97 -30.65
CA ARG A 120 -2.70 6.23 -29.91
C ARG A 120 -1.56 6.24 -28.89
N LYS A 121 -0.74 7.29 -28.97
CA LYS A 121 0.35 7.57 -28.03
C LYS A 121 -0.18 8.38 -26.85
N LEU A 122 0.17 7.99 -25.63
CA LEU A 122 -0.23 8.72 -24.42
C LEU A 122 0.60 9.97 -24.11
N TRP A 123 1.72 10.17 -24.81
CA TRP A 123 2.54 11.37 -24.68
C TRP A 123 2.20 12.38 -25.79
N ILE A 124 2.45 13.67 -25.53
CA ILE A 124 2.22 14.75 -26.49
C ILE A 124 3.43 14.84 -27.43
N ASP A 125 3.22 14.65 -28.73
CA ASP A 125 4.22 15.00 -29.76
C ASP A 125 4.10 16.52 -30.03
N ASP A 126 5.08 17.30 -29.56
CA ASP A 126 5.17 18.76 -29.73
C ASP A 126 5.44 19.17 -31.20
N LEU A 127 4.48 18.93 -32.11
CA LEU A 127 4.66 19.27 -33.53
C LEU A 127 3.55 20.08 -34.20
N ASN A 128 2.48 20.49 -33.50
CA ASN A 128 1.42 21.30 -34.14
C ASN A 128 0.85 22.43 -33.27
N LYS A 129 1.72 23.29 -32.70
CA LYS A 129 1.29 24.58 -32.15
C LYS A 129 2.01 25.74 -32.84
N THR A 130 1.67 25.97 -34.10
CA THR A 130 1.93 27.24 -34.78
C THR A 130 0.60 27.87 -35.19
N LEU A 131 0.14 28.86 -34.43
CA LEU A 131 -0.30 30.16 -34.96
C LEU A 131 -0.73 31.12 -33.84
N SER A 132 -0.07 32.28 -33.86
CA SER A 132 -0.37 33.57 -33.23
C SER A 132 -0.12 33.72 -31.72
N LEU A 133 0.99 34.38 -31.36
CA LEU A 133 1.04 35.80 -30.93
C LEU A 133 2.51 36.27 -30.82
N PRO A 134 2.78 37.59 -30.77
CA PRO A 134 3.88 38.23 -31.48
C PRO A 134 5.23 38.22 -30.77
N THR A 135 6.24 38.43 -31.60
CA THR A 135 7.64 38.72 -31.32
C THR A 135 7.83 39.69 -30.15
N THR A 136 8.43 39.20 -29.07
CA THR A 136 9.28 40.04 -28.20
C THR A 136 10.63 39.34 -28.04
N THR A 137 11.65 40.12 -28.40
CA THR A 137 13.10 39.98 -28.22
C THR A 137 13.53 39.06 -27.07
N PRO A 138 14.57 38.22 -27.24
CA PRO A 138 15.00 37.27 -26.21
C PRO A 138 15.45 38.01 -24.95
N ALA A 139 14.66 37.92 -23.90
CA ALA A 139 15.15 38.08 -22.54
C ALA A 139 16.07 36.88 -22.22
N PRO A 140 17.13 37.07 -21.42
CA PRO A 140 18.08 36.00 -21.13
C PRO A 140 17.36 34.82 -20.48
N GLN A 141 17.79 33.59 -20.84
CA GLN A 141 17.32 32.33 -20.27
C GLN A 141 17.01 32.47 -18.77
N PRO A 142 15.80 32.12 -18.30
CA PRO A 142 15.68 31.70 -16.92
C PRO A 142 16.33 30.34 -16.87
N THR A 143 17.60 30.33 -16.47
CA THR A 143 18.12 29.23 -15.66
C THR A 143 17.10 29.04 -14.54
N THR A 144 16.23 28.04 -14.66
CA THR A 144 15.57 27.49 -13.49
C THR A 144 16.64 26.71 -12.73
N SER A 145 17.60 27.44 -12.16
CA SER A 145 18.10 27.08 -10.85
C SER A 145 16.84 26.86 -10.03
N ARG A 146 16.65 25.62 -9.55
CA ARG A 146 15.77 25.38 -8.41
C ARG A 146 16.04 26.54 -7.45
N PRO A 147 15.02 27.30 -7.02
CA PRO A 147 15.25 28.42 -6.10
C PRO A 147 16.15 27.88 -5.01
N TYR A 148 17.24 28.58 -4.73
CA TYR A 148 18.28 28.18 -3.79
C TYR A 148 17.58 27.81 -2.47
N GLN A 149 17.17 26.55 -2.35
CA GLN A 149 16.63 26.00 -1.13
C GLN A 149 17.86 25.99 -0.27
N ARG A 150 17.97 27.00 0.59
CA ARG A 150 18.95 26.98 1.67
C ARG A 150 18.84 25.59 2.27
N ALA A 151 19.97 24.91 2.38
CA ALA A 151 20.02 23.65 3.10
C ALA A 151 19.33 23.88 4.45
N ILE A 152 18.14 23.28 4.62
CA ILE A 152 17.30 23.46 5.81
C ILE A 152 18.07 22.97 7.04
N VAL A 153 18.96 22.00 6.81
CA VAL A 153 19.88 21.43 7.78
C VAL A 153 21.31 21.70 7.32
N SER A 154 22.09 22.41 8.15
CA SER A 154 23.49 22.73 7.89
C SER A 154 24.47 22.08 8.87
N ALA A 155 23.97 21.47 9.95
CA ALA A 155 24.81 20.83 10.96
C ALA A 155 25.37 19.50 10.42
N PRO A 156 26.71 19.31 10.43
CA PRO A 156 27.34 18.14 9.81
C PRO A 156 26.93 16.82 10.48
N GLU A 157 26.83 16.79 11.80
CA GLU A 157 26.37 15.61 12.55
C GLU A 157 24.92 15.24 12.19
N THR A 158 24.05 16.23 11.98
CA THR A 158 22.67 15.97 11.57
C THR A 158 22.59 15.45 10.14
N ILE A 159 23.40 15.98 9.22
CA ILE A 159 23.47 15.48 7.84
C ILE A 159 23.91 14.01 7.82
N GLU A 160 24.91 13.66 8.64
CA GLU A 160 25.36 12.28 8.82
C GLU A 160 24.26 11.40 9.43
N ALA A 161 23.62 11.84 10.51
CA ALA A 161 22.57 11.08 11.21
C ALA A 161 21.33 10.80 10.34
N MET A 162 20.97 11.74 9.44
CA MET A 162 19.86 11.58 8.51
C MET A 162 20.18 10.59 7.38
N GLY A 163 21.47 10.38 7.06
CA GLY A 163 21.92 9.28 6.22
C GLY A 163 21.50 9.33 4.75
N PHE A 164 21.21 10.51 4.19
CA PHE A 164 20.88 10.64 2.75
C PHE A 164 22.11 10.63 1.82
N SER A 165 23.32 10.66 2.38
CA SER A 165 24.56 10.76 1.59
C SER A 165 24.75 9.52 0.71
N GLY A 166 24.95 9.74 -0.60
CA GLY A 166 25.18 8.67 -1.58
C GLY A 166 23.92 7.92 -2.04
N MET A 167 22.73 8.27 -1.54
CA MET A 167 21.47 7.70 -2.02
C MET A 167 21.07 8.32 -3.36
N THR A 168 20.76 7.48 -4.34
CA THR A 168 20.27 7.88 -5.67
C THR A 168 18.94 7.24 -6.04
N ASP A 169 18.55 6.18 -5.33
CA ASP A 169 17.27 5.51 -5.50
C ASP A 169 16.17 6.25 -4.75
N GLY A 170 15.13 6.67 -5.47
CA GLY A 170 14.00 7.40 -4.92
C GLY A 170 13.22 6.60 -3.87
N VAL A 171 13.16 5.27 -4.02
CA VAL A 171 12.48 4.39 -3.04
C VAL A 171 13.28 4.36 -1.74
N ALA A 172 14.60 4.08 -1.81
CA ALA A 172 15.47 4.13 -0.64
C ALA A 172 15.46 5.50 0.07
N MET A 173 15.41 6.61 -0.69
CA MET A 173 15.28 7.95 -0.13
C MET A 173 13.94 8.14 0.61
N LEU A 174 12.84 7.64 0.05
CA LEU A 174 11.51 7.70 0.66
C LEU A 174 11.47 6.91 1.97
N THR A 175 11.96 5.67 1.95
CA THR A 175 12.08 4.81 3.14
C THR A 175 12.90 5.50 4.23
N ARG A 176 14.06 6.07 3.86
CA ARG A 176 14.91 6.80 4.80
C ARG A 176 14.24 8.06 5.36
N ALA A 177 13.51 8.79 4.53
CA ALA A 177 12.76 9.96 4.98
C ALA A 177 11.67 9.58 6.00
N LYS A 178 10.94 8.49 5.74
CA LYS A 178 9.92 7.95 6.66
C LYS A 178 10.53 7.50 7.99
N GLU A 179 11.68 6.81 7.95
CA GLU A 179 12.44 6.49 9.16
C GLU A 179 12.82 7.73 9.96
N ASN A 180 13.47 8.71 9.32
CA ASN A 180 13.91 9.92 10.02
C ASN A 180 12.74 10.70 10.64
N LEU A 181 11.55 10.66 10.01
CA LEU A 181 10.33 11.21 10.59
C LEU A 181 9.94 10.48 11.88
N MET A 182 9.88 9.15 11.87
CA MET A 182 9.57 8.36 13.08
C MET A 182 10.56 8.64 14.22
N PHE A 183 11.86 8.74 13.90
CA PHE A 183 12.89 9.11 14.88
C PHE A 183 12.66 10.50 15.46
N THR A 184 12.27 11.46 14.64
CA THR A 184 11.99 12.84 15.09
C THR A 184 10.74 12.88 15.97
N MET A 185 9.68 12.19 15.57
CA MET A 185 8.45 12.06 16.35
C MET A 185 8.71 11.39 17.71
N SER A 186 9.67 10.47 17.78
CA SER A 186 10.06 9.78 19.02
C SER A 186 10.64 10.70 20.10
N ALA A 187 11.09 11.90 19.72
CA ALA A 187 11.60 12.89 20.67
C ALA A 187 10.47 13.69 21.35
N LEU A 188 9.25 13.66 20.80
CA LEU A 188 8.08 14.34 21.36
C LEU A 188 7.43 13.53 22.48
N SER A 189 6.73 14.20 23.40
CA SER A 189 5.93 13.55 24.45
C SER A 189 4.74 12.79 23.86
N ALA A 190 4.16 11.87 24.63
CA ALA A 190 2.98 11.12 24.19
C ALA A 190 1.80 12.05 23.87
N GLU A 191 1.59 13.08 24.70
CA GLU A 191 0.52 14.07 24.54
C GLU A 191 0.72 14.91 23.27
N GLN A 192 1.96 15.29 22.98
CA GLN A 192 2.29 16.02 21.75
C GLN A 192 2.03 15.17 20.50
N ARG A 193 2.39 13.88 20.52
CA ARG A 193 2.11 12.97 19.39
C ARG A 193 0.61 12.80 19.16
N VAL A 194 -0.16 12.65 20.24
CA VAL A 194 -1.64 12.56 20.16
C VAL A 194 -2.21 13.84 19.56
N ALA A 195 -1.74 15.02 20.01
CA ALA A 195 -2.25 16.32 19.56
C ALA A 195 -1.86 16.66 18.12
N LEU A 196 -0.78 16.09 17.58
CA LEU A 196 -0.34 16.30 16.19
C LEU A 196 -1.02 15.37 15.19
N SER A 197 -1.72 14.34 15.66
CA SER A 197 -2.40 13.36 14.82
C SER A 197 -3.91 13.60 14.81
N GLN A 198 -4.62 12.88 13.94
CA GLN A 198 -6.06 13.05 13.70
C GLN A 198 -6.85 12.75 14.98
N THR A 199 -7.90 13.53 15.23
CA THR A 199 -8.80 13.30 16.36
C THR A 199 -9.91 12.29 16.00
N LYS A 200 -10.63 11.79 17.01
CA LYS A 200 -11.71 10.81 16.82
C LYS A 200 -12.79 11.31 15.84
N HIS A 201 -13.29 12.53 16.08
CA HIS A 201 -14.40 13.11 15.34
C HIS A 201 -13.98 13.66 13.96
N GLU A 202 -12.70 13.90 13.73
CA GLU A 202 -12.18 14.22 12.39
C GLU A 202 -12.06 12.97 11.51
N PHE A 203 -11.83 11.80 12.13
CA PHE A 203 -11.60 10.56 11.39
C PHE A 203 -12.85 9.68 11.27
N ILE A 204 -13.67 9.60 12.31
CA ILE A 204 -14.87 8.76 12.37
C ILE A 204 -16.10 9.64 12.22
N GLU A 205 -16.70 9.64 11.04
CA GLU A 205 -17.89 10.45 10.74
C GLU A 205 -19.18 9.77 11.22
N MET A 206 -19.27 8.46 11.04
CA MET A 206 -20.43 7.67 11.46
C MET A 206 -19.99 6.30 11.95
N CYS A 207 -20.68 5.78 12.96
CA CYS A 207 -20.48 4.42 13.45
C CYS A 207 -21.82 3.76 13.79
N SER A 208 -21.96 2.50 13.38
CA SER A 208 -23.06 1.63 13.79
C SER A 208 -22.55 0.23 14.14
N PHE A 209 -23.09 -0.36 15.20
CA PHE A 209 -22.88 -1.76 15.55
C PHE A 209 -24.22 -2.40 15.93
N ASN A 210 -24.51 -3.61 15.42
CA ASN A 210 -25.81 -4.27 15.61
C ASN A 210 -27.04 -3.42 15.19
N GLY A 211 -26.87 -2.50 14.24
CA GLY A 211 -27.93 -1.58 13.80
C GLY A 211 -28.21 -0.42 14.76
N HIS A 212 -27.37 -0.22 15.78
CA HIS A 212 -27.43 0.91 16.70
C HIS A 212 -26.22 1.83 16.49
N GLU A 213 -26.43 3.13 16.60
CA GLU A 213 -25.37 4.13 16.55
C GLU A 213 -24.39 3.93 17.72
N CYS A 214 -23.09 4.01 17.44
CA CYS A 214 -22.04 3.91 18.46
C CYS A 214 -21.81 5.26 19.15
N ASN A 215 -21.33 5.24 20.39
CA ASN A 215 -20.76 6.41 21.02
C ASN A 215 -19.27 6.55 20.66
N ILE A 216 -18.91 7.47 19.77
CA ILE A 216 -17.52 7.66 19.30
C ILE A 216 -16.54 7.95 20.46
N ASP A 217 -16.99 8.67 21.49
CA ASP A 217 -16.14 9.06 22.61
C ASP A 217 -15.89 7.90 23.59
N GLU A 218 -16.88 7.03 23.80
CA GLU A 218 -16.81 5.94 24.79
C GLU A 218 -16.41 4.59 24.17
N ASP A 219 -16.89 4.28 22.96
CA ASP A 219 -16.73 2.96 22.34
C ASP A 219 -15.35 2.74 21.68
N PHE A 220 -14.61 3.84 21.45
CA PHE A 220 -13.29 3.81 20.82
C PHE A 220 -12.21 4.26 21.79
N ARG A 221 -11.16 3.44 21.94
CA ARG A 221 -9.95 3.82 22.69
C ARG A 221 -8.86 4.28 21.74
N ILE A 222 -8.17 5.36 22.10
CA ILE A 222 -7.00 5.84 21.36
C ILE A 222 -5.82 4.89 21.63
N HIS A 223 -5.18 4.47 20.55
CA HIS A 223 -3.92 3.74 20.52
C HIS A 223 -2.95 4.48 19.62
N VAL A 224 -1.80 4.92 20.13
CA VAL A 224 -0.85 5.70 19.34
C VAL A 224 0.19 4.76 18.72
N ASP A 225 0.16 4.68 17.40
CA ASP A 225 1.12 3.91 16.61
C ASP A 225 2.24 4.83 16.07
N PRO A 226 3.52 4.42 16.16
CA PRO A 226 4.64 5.23 15.66
C PRO A 226 4.63 5.50 14.15
N GLU A 227 4.04 4.59 13.36
CA GLU A 227 3.98 4.68 11.91
C GLU A 227 2.68 5.35 11.43
N PHE A 228 1.54 5.00 12.04
CA PHE A 228 0.21 5.43 11.58
C PHE A 228 -0.40 6.59 12.39
N GLY A 229 0.17 6.96 13.53
CA GLY A 229 -0.36 8.00 14.40
C GLY A 229 -1.50 7.52 15.30
N ASN A 230 -2.55 8.31 15.47
CA ASN A 230 -3.70 7.95 16.30
C ASN A 230 -4.55 6.87 15.62
N CYS A 231 -4.55 5.68 16.20
CA CYS A 231 -5.47 4.58 15.88
C CYS A 231 -6.62 4.56 16.89
N PHE A 232 -7.81 4.13 16.45
CA PHE A 232 -9.01 4.05 17.29
C PHE A 232 -9.51 2.61 17.37
N THR A 233 -9.40 2.01 18.55
CA THR A 233 -9.79 0.60 18.78
C THR A 233 -11.21 0.52 19.31
N PHE A 234 -12.11 -0.04 18.52
CA PHE A 234 -13.46 -0.42 18.95
C PHE A 234 -13.43 -1.73 19.75
N ASN A 235 -14.37 -1.90 20.69
CA ASN A 235 -14.53 -3.13 21.48
C ASN A 235 -13.26 -3.56 22.23
N TYR A 236 -12.57 -2.58 22.82
CA TYR A 236 -11.32 -2.77 23.56
C TYR A 236 -11.53 -3.24 25.00
N ASP A 237 -12.72 -3.00 25.58
CA ASP A 237 -13.02 -3.34 26.97
C ASP A 237 -13.42 -4.81 27.09
N VAL A 238 -12.63 -5.57 27.86
CA VAL A 238 -12.87 -6.99 28.14
C VAL A 238 -14.12 -7.18 28.99
N ASN A 239 -14.45 -6.20 29.85
CA ASN A 239 -15.56 -6.31 30.80
C ASN A 239 -16.91 -5.90 30.19
N ASN A 240 -16.89 -4.97 29.23
CA ASN A 240 -18.07 -4.49 28.53
C ASN A 240 -17.93 -4.75 27.02
N ASN A 241 -17.97 -6.03 26.64
CA ASN A 241 -17.71 -6.42 25.27
C ASN A 241 -18.95 -6.32 24.37
N TYR A 242 -18.73 -5.83 23.16
CA TYR A 242 -19.71 -5.86 22.09
C TYR A 242 -19.72 -7.24 21.42
N THR A 243 -20.91 -7.85 21.33
CA THR A 243 -21.12 -9.14 20.66
C THR A 243 -22.13 -9.00 19.54
N SER A 244 -21.85 -9.63 18.40
CA SER A 244 -22.75 -9.59 17.25
C SER A 244 -23.90 -10.58 17.43
N ASN A 245 -25.13 -10.10 17.22
CA ASN A 245 -26.33 -10.92 17.40
C ASN A 245 -26.52 -11.95 16.28
N ARG A 246 -26.08 -11.60 15.06
CA ARG A 246 -26.26 -12.41 13.86
C ARG A 246 -25.14 -12.12 12.86
N ALA A 247 -24.77 -13.10 12.05
CA ALA A 247 -23.88 -12.83 10.92
C ALA A 247 -24.56 -11.94 9.88
N GLY A 248 -23.85 -10.92 9.40
CA GLY A 248 -24.28 -10.05 8.31
C GLY A 248 -23.76 -8.61 8.46
N PRO A 249 -23.69 -7.83 7.36
CA PRO A 249 -23.11 -6.49 7.38
C PRO A 249 -23.86 -5.49 8.25
N MET A 250 -25.15 -5.71 8.50
CA MET A 250 -25.98 -4.84 9.37
C MET A 250 -25.76 -5.11 10.87
N TYR A 251 -25.24 -6.29 11.22
CA TYR A 251 -25.00 -6.72 12.59
C TYR A 251 -23.52 -6.69 12.99
N GLY A 252 -22.65 -6.27 12.05
CA GLY A 252 -21.24 -6.01 12.30
C GLY A 252 -20.98 -4.56 12.68
N ILE A 253 -19.70 -4.21 12.82
CA ILE A 253 -19.28 -2.82 12.88
C ILE A 253 -19.33 -2.22 11.47
N ARG A 254 -19.95 -1.05 11.35
CA ARG A 254 -20.04 -0.30 10.12
C ARG A 254 -19.63 1.14 10.43
N VAL A 255 -18.54 1.57 9.81
CA VAL A 255 -17.98 2.91 10.02
C VAL A 255 -17.90 3.66 8.70
N LEU A 256 -18.17 4.95 8.75
CA LEU A 256 -17.80 5.90 7.70
C LEU A 256 -16.60 6.69 8.19
N LEU A 257 -15.51 6.63 7.44
CA LEU A 257 -14.25 7.24 7.81
C LEU A 257 -13.92 8.37 6.84
N PHE A 258 -13.47 9.51 7.38
CA PHE A 258 -12.99 10.63 6.59
C PHE A 258 -11.47 10.60 6.51
N VAL A 259 -10.95 10.73 5.30
CA VAL A 259 -9.51 10.75 5.02
C VAL A 259 -9.21 11.98 4.19
N ASN A 260 -8.60 12.98 4.82
CA ASN A 260 -8.18 14.19 4.13
C ASN A 260 -6.84 13.96 3.41
N THR A 261 -6.88 13.75 2.10
CA THR A 261 -5.67 13.56 1.28
C THR A 261 -4.76 14.78 1.25
N SER A 262 -5.26 15.95 1.61
CA SER A 262 -4.45 17.19 1.66
C SER A 262 -3.46 17.19 2.84
N ASP A 263 -3.75 16.41 3.90
CA ASP A 263 -2.90 16.30 5.08
C ASP A 263 -1.77 15.27 4.88
N TYR A 264 -1.73 14.61 3.72
CA TYR A 264 -0.74 13.58 3.44
C TYR A 264 0.63 14.20 3.23
N MET A 265 1.61 13.62 3.91
CA MET A 265 3.01 13.98 3.70
C MET A 265 3.50 13.42 2.37
N SER A 266 4.53 14.04 1.78
CA SER A 266 5.20 13.51 0.59
C SER A 266 5.85 12.13 0.82
N THR A 267 5.98 11.72 2.08
CA THR A 267 6.44 10.39 2.49
C THR A 267 5.34 9.32 2.49
N SER A 268 4.07 9.72 2.33
CA SER A 268 2.93 8.80 2.32
C SER A 268 2.75 8.16 0.95
N GLU A 269 2.92 6.84 0.88
CA GLU A 269 2.91 6.07 -0.38
C GLU A 269 1.51 5.83 -0.96
N SER A 270 0.49 5.71 -0.11
CA SER A 270 -0.88 5.38 -0.53
C SER A 270 -1.91 6.04 0.38
N ALA A 271 -3.05 6.40 -0.19
CA ALA A 271 -4.18 6.99 0.53
C ALA A 271 -5.23 5.93 0.89
N GLY A 272 -5.60 5.88 2.17
CA GLY A 272 -6.53 4.88 2.68
C GLY A 272 -6.51 4.77 4.19
N VAL A 273 -7.12 3.70 4.68
CA VAL A 273 -7.15 3.35 6.11
C VAL A 273 -6.49 1.98 6.30
N ARG A 274 -5.71 1.84 7.37
CA ARG A 274 -5.20 0.56 7.87
C ARG A 274 -6.09 0.06 9.00
N LEU A 275 -6.58 -1.17 8.88
CA LEU A 275 -7.44 -1.83 9.87
C LEU A 275 -6.76 -3.11 10.39
N ALA A 276 -6.55 -3.22 11.69
CA ALA A 276 -6.08 -4.44 12.33
C ALA A 276 -7.22 -5.11 13.12
N ILE A 277 -7.37 -6.43 12.96
CA ILE A 277 -8.37 -7.22 13.68
C ILE A 277 -7.65 -8.09 14.71
N HIS A 278 -7.92 -7.87 15.99
CA HIS A 278 -7.24 -8.57 17.08
C HIS A 278 -8.19 -8.81 18.26
N ALA A 279 -7.74 -9.63 19.22
CA ALA A 279 -8.45 -9.81 20.48
C ALA A 279 -8.25 -8.57 21.39
N PRO A 280 -9.20 -8.26 22.30
CA PRO A 280 -9.11 -7.06 23.16
C PRO A 280 -7.86 -7.01 24.06
N THR A 281 -7.29 -8.16 24.41
CA THR A 281 -6.10 -8.28 25.26
C THR A 281 -4.79 -8.33 24.46
N GLU A 282 -4.85 -8.30 23.14
CA GLU A 282 -3.70 -8.41 22.25
C GLU A 282 -3.28 -7.03 21.72
N TYR A 283 -1.96 -6.84 21.56
CA TYR A 283 -1.44 -5.60 20.97
C TYR A 283 -1.81 -5.55 19.48
N PRO A 284 -2.36 -4.43 18.97
CA PRO A 284 -2.62 -4.29 17.55
C PRO A 284 -1.28 -4.11 16.80
N PHE A 285 -0.97 -4.99 15.84
CA PHE A 285 0.16 -4.82 14.94
C PHE A 285 -0.34 -4.39 13.54
N PRO A 286 -0.72 -3.12 13.32
CA PRO A 286 -1.32 -2.67 12.05
C PRO A 286 -0.35 -2.72 10.87
N ASP A 287 0.95 -2.68 11.12
CA ASP A 287 2.00 -2.84 10.13
C ASP A 287 2.05 -4.28 9.59
N THR A 288 2.03 -5.28 10.47
CA THR A 288 2.12 -6.72 10.13
C THR A 288 0.77 -7.36 9.80
N PHE A 289 -0.27 -7.10 10.60
CA PHE A 289 -1.59 -7.74 10.52
C PHE A 289 -2.70 -6.77 10.12
N GLY A 290 -2.34 -5.64 9.52
CA GLY A 290 -3.30 -4.65 9.01
C GLY A 290 -3.77 -4.95 7.59
N TYR A 291 -5.06 -4.74 7.35
CA TYR A 291 -5.69 -4.71 6.05
C TYR A 291 -5.83 -3.27 5.56
N SER A 292 -5.68 -3.06 4.26
CA SER A 292 -5.82 -1.72 3.66
C SER A 292 -7.21 -1.55 3.07
N ALA A 293 -7.89 -0.46 3.41
CA ALA A 293 -9.16 -0.04 2.84
C ALA A 293 -8.93 1.26 2.03
N PRO A 294 -9.11 1.25 0.70
CA PRO A 294 -8.89 2.44 -0.13
C PRO A 294 -10.01 3.47 0.06
N VAL A 295 -9.66 4.75 -0.12
CA VAL A 295 -10.64 5.84 -0.18
C VAL A 295 -11.51 5.75 -1.44
N GLY A 296 -12.76 6.21 -1.37
CA GLY A 296 -13.69 6.17 -2.51
C GLY A 296 -14.35 4.80 -2.76
N PHE A 297 -14.22 3.86 -1.83
CA PHE A 297 -14.84 2.53 -1.89
C PHE A 297 -15.52 2.17 -0.58
N ALA A 298 -16.66 1.51 -0.67
CA ALA A 298 -17.25 0.76 0.43
C ALA A 298 -16.53 -0.60 0.52
N SER A 299 -15.65 -0.72 1.50
CA SER A 299 -14.87 -1.92 1.80
C SER A 299 -15.60 -2.80 2.82
N SER A 300 -15.73 -4.09 2.54
CA SER A 300 -16.39 -5.07 3.39
C SER A 300 -15.44 -6.21 3.72
N PHE A 301 -15.15 -6.35 5.01
CA PHE A 301 -14.27 -7.38 5.57
C PHE A 301 -15.11 -8.45 6.27
N GLY A 302 -15.26 -9.61 5.64
CA GLY A 302 -15.89 -10.77 6.24
C GLY A 302 -14.92 -11.45 7.21
N MET A 303 -15.35 -11.73 8.44
CA MET A 303 -14.48 -12.30 9.47
C MET A 303 -14.95 -13.70 9.88
N LYS A 304 -14.00 -14.62 10.01
CA LYS A 304 -14.23 -15.97 10.55
C LYS A 304 -13.24 -16.25 11.67
N LYS A 305 -13.78 -16.48 12.87
CA LYS A 305 -12.99 -16.80 14.07
C LYS A 305 -12.57 -18.28 14.06
N LYS A 306 -11.27 -18.53 14.24
CA LYS A 306 -10.67 -19.87 14.35
C LYS A 306 -9.91 -19.98 15.65
N LEU A 307 -10.24 -20.99 16.45
CA LEU A 307 -9.52 -21.32 17.68
C LEU A 307 -8.52 -22.43 17.39
N ILE A 308 -7.24 -22.16 17.60
CA ILE A 308 -6.17 -23.15 17.49
C ILE A 308 -5.75 -23.55 18.90
N GLN A 309 -5.75 -24.85 19.18
CA GLN A 309 -5.26 -25.44 20.41
C GLN A 309 -4.12 -26.40 20.08
N ARG A 310 -2.92 -26.08 20.58
CA ARG A 310 -1.71 -26.89 20.45
C ARG A 310 -1.44 -27.58 21.78
N LEU A 311 -1.01 -28.83 21.72
CA LEU A 311 -0.59 -29.57 22.90
C LEU A 311 0.80 -29.07 23.34
N SER A 312 0.95 -28.85 24.64
CA SER A 312 2.24 -28.53 25.26
C SER A 312 3.09 -29.80 25.45
N LYS A 313 4.23 -29.69 26.14
CA LYS A 313 5.15 -30.81 26.34
C LYS A 313 4.41 -32.01 26.97
N PRO A 314 4.65 -33.24 26.48
CA PRO A 314 5.72 -33.66 25.56
C PRO A 314 5.40 -33.57 24.05
N TYR A 315 4.18 -33.19 23.66
CA TYR A 315 3.73 -33.26 22.27
C TYR A 315 4.13 -32.04 21.42
N GLY A 316 4.38 -30.91 22.07
CA GLY A 316 4.82 -29.67 21.44
C GLY A 316 5.51 -28.74 22.42
N ASP A 317 6.10 -27.66 21.93
CA ASP A 317 6.79 -26.65 22.73
C ASP A 317 6.07 -25.30 22.59
N CYS A 318 4.76 -25.31 22.86
CA CYS A 318 3.96 -24.10 22.89
C CYS A 318 4.00 -23.44 24.28
N ILE A 319 3.72 -22.14 24.32
CA ILE A 319 3.70 -21.36 25.55
C ILE A 319 2.27 -20.94 25.93
N HIS A 320 1.98 -20.93 27.23
CA HIS A 320 0.77 -20.32 27.78
C HIS A 320 1.03 -18.85 28.11
N SER A 321 0.15 -17.94 27.71
CA SER A 321 0.38 -16.49 27.94
C SER A 321 0.62 -16.14 29.42
N ALA A 322 0.00 -16.87 30.35
CA ALA A 322 0.18 -16.69 31.78
C ALA A 322 1.57 -17.08 32.30
N SER A 323 2.29 -17.95 31.57
CA SER A 323 3.64 -18.41 31.96
C SER A 323 4.77 -17.57 31.36
N TYR A 324 4.47 -16.63 30.46
CA TYR A 324 5.51 -15.80 29.86
C TYR A 324 5.96 -14.70 30.82
N ASN A 325 7.27 -14.55 30.99
CA ASN A 325 7.83 -13.51 31.82
C ASN A 325 7.60 -12.14 31.18
N LYS A 326 6.84 -11.28 31.87
CA LYS A 326 6.49 -9.95 31.37
C LYS A 326 7.59 -8.91 31.52
N THR A 327 8.69 -9.19 32.24
CA THR A 327 9.74 -8.18 32.48
C THR A 327 10.44 -7.75 31.20
N ASP A 328 10.70 -8.72 30.31
CA ASP A 328 11.49 -8.51 29.08
C ASP A 328 10.59 -8.27 27.86
N TYR A 329 9.27 -8.26 28.07
CA TYR A 329 8.27 -8.00 27.04
C TYR A 329 7.99 -6.51 26.94
N ILE A 330 8.25 -5.88 25.80
CA ILE A 330 8.05 -4.43 25.65
C ILE A 330 6.56 -4.03 25.63
N TYR A 331 5.65 -4.99 25.41
CA TYR A 331 4.19 -4.79 25.40
C TYR A 331 3.53 -5.28 26.69
N GLN A 332 4.04 -4.86 27.85
CA GLN A 332 3.70 -5.40 29.19
C GLN A 332 2.19 -5.45 29.54
N GLN A 333 1.39 -4.57 28.95
CA GLN A 333 -0.07 -4.48 29.20
C GLN A 333 -0.89 -5.50 28.39
N TYR A 334 -0.25 -6.19 27.45
CA TYR A 334 -0.91 -7.08 26.50
C TYR A 334 -0.49 -8.53 26.74
N ASP A 335 -1.30 -9.45 26.21
CA ASP A 335 -0.96 -10.86 26.20
C ASP A 335 0.26 -11.13 25.32
N TYR A 336 0.94 -12.23 25.62
CA TYR A 336 2.03 -12.72 24.79
C TYR A 336 1.55 -12.94 23.35
N HIS A 337 2.32 -12.45 22.39
CA HIS A 337 2.17 -12.74 20.97
C HIS A 337 3.56 -13.04 20.37
N PRO A 338 3.72 -14.02 19.48
CA PRO A 338 5.01 -14.33 18.85
C PRO A 338 5.66 -13.10 18.20
N GLU A 339 4.89 -12.29 17.47
CA GLU A 339 5.37 -11.03 16.88
C GLU A 339 5.90 -10.06 17.95
N GLY A 340 5.17 -9.91 19.05
CA GLY A 340 5.60 -9.07 20.16
C GLY A 340 6.90 -9.57 20.81
N CYS A 341 7.10 -10.90 20.85
CA CYS A 341 8.32 -11.53 21.37
C CYS A 341 9.53 -11.23 20.49
N HIS A 342 9.40 -11.37 19.16
CA HIS A 342 10.48 -11.05 18.23
C HIS A 342 10.88 -9.58 18.32
N ARG A 343 9.89 -8.66 18.35
CA ARG A 343 10.13 -7.22 18.55
C ARG A 343 10.78 -6.92 19.90
N SER A 344 10.34 -7.59 20.97
CA SER A 344 10.93 -7.42 22.31
C SER A 344 12.38 -7.88 22.37
N CYS A 345 12.70 -9.01 21.74
CA CYS A 345 14.06 -9.55 21.69
C CYS A 345 14.98 -8.61 20.89
N PHE A 346 14.53 -8.19 19.70
CA PHE A 346 15.25 -7.22 18.88
C PHE A 346 15.53 -5.93 19.65
N GLN A 347 14.50 -5.34 20.26
CA GLN A 347 14.60 -4.08 20.99
C GLN A 347 15.52 -4.20 22.22
N THR A 348 15.47 -5.32 22.94
CA THR A 348 16.30 -5.54 24.13
C THR A 348 17.78 -5.68 23.77
N ASN A 349 18.09 -6.45 22.71
CA ASN A 349 19.46 -6.56 22.19
C ASN A 349 19.99 -5.20 21.72
N LEU A 350 19.14 -4.43 21.04
CA LEU A 350 19.48 -3.10 20.56
C LEU A 350 19.79 -2.12 21.69
N ILE A 351 18.96 -2.12 22.75
CA ILE A 351 19.20 -1.31 23.95
C ILE A 351 20.49 -1.73 24.65
N ARG A 352 20.80 -3.03 24.73
CA ARG A 352 22.05 -3.52 25.32
C ARG A 352 23.27 -3.04 24.54
N ASP A 353 23.23 -3.11 23.22
CA ASP A 353 24.41 -2.90 22.37
C ASP A 353 24.61 -1.41 22.00
N CYS A 354 23.52 -0.63 21.89
CA CYS A 354 23.53 0.78 21.49
C CYS A 354 23.10 1.75 22.60
N SER A 355 22.67 1.28 23.77
CA SER A 355 22.15 2.11 24.89
C SER A 355 20.88 2.94 24.57
N CYS A 356 20.21 2.65 23.46
CA CYS A 356 18.94 3.25 23.06
C CYS A 356 18.14 2.28 22.18
N GLY A 357 16.82 2.44 22.14
CA GLY A 357 15.91 1.57 21.37
C GLY A 357 15.45 2.19 20.05
N ASP A 358 15.00 1.34 19.13
CA ASP A 358 14.39 1.74 17.86
C ASP A 358 13.04 2.43 18.12
N PRO A 359 12.80 3.64 17.59
CA PRO A 359 11.51 4.35 17.64
C PRO A 359 10.29 3.60 17.12
N ARG A 360 10.48 2.64 16.21
CA ARG A 360 9.37 1.83 15.64
C ARG A 360 8.68 0.97 16.69
N PHE A 361 9.35 0.69 17.81
CA PHE A 361 8.84 -0.16 18.89
C PHE A 361 8.89 0.57 20.23
N PRO A 362 7.99 0.27 21.17
CA PRO A 362 8.08 0.80 22.54
C PRO A 362 9.42 0.47 23.19
N VAL A 363 9.85 1.34 24.11
CA VAL A 363 11.01 1.09 24.99
C VAL A 363 10.55 0.85 26.42
N PRO A 364 11.26 0.03 27.20
CA PRO A 364 11.02 -0.11 28.65
C PRO A 364 11.09 1.25 29.38
N LYS A 365 10.41 1.37 30.53
CA LYS A 365 10.26 2.64 31.27
C LYS A 365 11.56 3.39 31.61
N PHE A 366 12.68 2.69 31.74
CA PHE A 366 13.99 3.27 32.10
C PHE A 366 14.93 3.41 30.89
N SER A 367 14.43 3.11 29.70
CA SER A 367 15.16 3.20 28.43
C SER A 367 14.60 4.35 27.58
N LYS A 368 15.41 4.82 26.63
CA LYS A 368 15.03 5.90 25.72
C LYS A 368 15.18 5.46 24.27
N HIS A 369 14.38 6.07 23.39
CA HIS A 369 14.58 5.93 21.96
C HIS A 369 15.89 6.58 21.51
N CYS A 370 16.47 6.06 20.44
CA CYS A 370 17.61 6.68 19.80
C CYS A 370 17.21 8.03 19.18
N SER A 371 18.06 9.05 19.38
CA SER A 371 17.80 10.39 18.85
C SER A 371 17.98 10.43 17.34
N ALA A 372 17.07 11.14 16.64
CA ALA A 372 17.17 11.42 15.21
C ALA A 372 18.46 12.14 14.82
N PHE A 373 19.03 12.94 15.73
CA PHE A 373 20.13 13.85 15.46
C PHE A 373 21.49 13.34 15.95
N ASN A 374 21.54 12.13 16.51
CA ASN A 374 22.78 11.52 17.01
C ASN A 374 23.31 10.51 16.00
N ALA A 375 24.35 10.89 15.25
CA ALA A 375 24.94 10.05 14.21
C ALA A 375 25.53 8.74 14.77
N THR A 376 26.15 8.79 15.96
CA THR A 376 26.74 7.60 16.60
C THR A 376 25.67 6.55 16.92
N ALA A 377 24.54 7.00 17.48
CA ALA A 377 23.40 6.12 17.78
C ALA A 377 22.80 5.54 16.50
N ARG A 378 22.59 6.36 15.46
CA ARG A 378 22.06 5.92 14.15
C ARG A 378 22.99 4.90 13.48
N ASN A 379 24.29 5.15 13.45
CA ASN A 379 25.28 4.23 12.91
C ASN A 379 25.32 2.91 13.69
N CYS A 380 25.14 2.94 15.03
CA CYS A 380 25.03 1.72 15.83
C CYS A 380 23.79 0.89 15.45
N LEU A 381 22.64 1.53 15.28
CA LEU A 381 21.41 0.89 14.84
C LEU A 381 21.59 0.22 13.47
N GLU A 382 22.08 0.97 12.49
CA GLU A 382 22.30 0.46 11.13
C GLU A 382 23.27 -0.71 11.10
N ARG A 383 24.37 -0.61 11.86
CA ARG A 383 25.35 -1.69 11.97
C ARG A 383 24.74 -2.95 12.59
N ASN A 384 23.94 -2.82 13.63
CA ASN A 384 23.27 -3.96 14.27
C ASN A 384 22.22 -4.57 13.35
N ILE A 385 21.39 -3.76 12.69
CA ILE A 385 20.41 -4.22 11.70
C ILE A 385 21.11 -4.94 10.54
N GLY A 386 22.21 -4.39 10.02
CA GLY A 386 22.99 -5.02 8.95
C GLY A 386 23.71 -6.31 9.37
N ALA A 387 24.11 -6.43 10.64
CA ALA A 387 24.85 -7.59 11.14
C ALA A 387 23.96 -8.78 11.54
N PHE A 388 22.77 -8.50 12.09
CA PHE A 388 21.88 -9.51 12.66
C PHE A 388 20.57 -9.71 11.87
N GLY A 389 20.32 -8.86 10.87
CA GLY A 389 19.05 -8.75 10.17
C GLY A 389 18.12 -7.75 10.86
N ASP A 390 17.20 -7.15 10.09
CA ASP A 390 16.09 -6.37 10.67
C ASP A 390 15.13 -7.30 11.43
N PHE A 391 14.14 -6.74 12.12
CA PHE A 391 13.20 -7.50 12.95
C PHE A 391 12.42 -8.60 12.20
N HIS A 392 12.29 -8.52 10.87
CA HIS A 392 11.72 -9.57 10.01
C HIS A 392 12.67 -10.74 9.72
N HIS A 393 13.98 -10.52 9.89
CA HIS A 393 15.05 -11.48 9.63
C HIS A 393 15.93 -11.67 10.86
N VAL A 394 15.31 -11.66 12.06
CA VAL A 394 16.00 -11.99 13.31
C VAL A 394 16.56 -13.40 13.18
N THR A 395 17.82 -13.48 12.75
CA THR A 395 18.50 -14.74 12.53
C THR A 395 18.72 -15.43 13.86
N GLU A 396 18.96 -16.75 13.82
CA GLU A 396 19.36 -17.58 14.96
C GLU A 396 20.49 -16.96 15.82
N ARG A 397 21.27 -16.03 15.25
CA ARG A 397 22.32 -15.27 15.93
C ARG A 397 21.85 -14.39 17.09
N MET A 398 20.61 -13.90 17.11
CA MET A 398 20.11 -13.10 18.24
C MET A 398 19.65 -13.94 19.44
N GLY A 399 19.55 -15.27 19.28
CA GLY A 399 19.17 -16.17 20.38
C GLY A 399 17.73 -15.96 20.91
N CYS A 400 16.82 -15.47 20.07
CA CYS A 400 15.43 -15.22 20.47
C CYS A 400 14.61 -16.53 20.50
N ASP A 401 14.27 -17.03 21.70
CA ASP A 401 13.37 -18.18 21.85
C ASP A 401 11.90 -17.74 21.92
N CYS A 402 11.31 -17.47 20.75
CA CYS A 402 9.90 -17.10 20.61
C CYS A 402 9.06 -18.27 20.13
N LYS A 403 8.08 -18.68 20.94
CA LYS A 403 7.28 -19.90 20.74
C LYS A 403 5.84 -19.55 20.38
N GLN A 404 5.19 -20.45 19.65
CA GLN A 404 3.77 -20.30 19.35
C GLN A 404 2.90 -20.51 20.62
N ARG A 405 1.75 -19.82 20.69
CA ARG A 405 0.81 -19.99 21.82
C ARG A 405 0.14 -21.36 21.78
N CYS A 406 -0.08 -21.94 22.96
CA CYS A 406 -0.86 -23.17 23.10
C CYS A 406 -2.34 -22.96 22.78
N LYS A 407 -2.88 -21.77 23.08
CA LYS A 407 -4.24 -21.37 22.72
C LYS A 407 -4.16 -20.05 21.97
N GLU A 408 -4.63 -20.06 20.73
CA GLU A 408 -4.53 -18.93 19.82
C GLU A 408 -5.87 -18.71 19.11
N ILE A 409 -6.30 -17.45 19.02
CA ILE A 409 -7.48 -17.06 18.26
C ILE A 409 -6.97 -16.37 17.00
N VAL A 410 -7.29 -16.93 15.84
CA VAL A 410 -6.96 -16.37 14.53
C VAL A 410 -8.25 -15.91 13.86
N HIS A 411 -8.23 -14.73 13.24
CA HIS A 411 -9.35 -14.23 12.45
C HIS A 411 -8.98 -14.38 10.96
N GLU A 412 -9.64 -15.30 10.28
CA GLU A 412 -9.56 -15.40 8.81
C GLU A 412 -10.44 -14.31 8.21
N VAL A 413 -9.91 -13.53 7.28
CA VAL A 413 -10.59 -12.36 6.71
C VAL A 413 -10.77 -12.54 5.20
N THR A 414 -11.98 -12.27 4.72
CA THR A 414 -12.30 -12.14 3.30
C THR A 414 -12.57 -10.68 2.97
N PHE A 415 -12.13 -10.23 1.80
CA PHE A 415 -12.26 -8.85 1.37
C PHE A 415 -13.15 -8.74 0.14
N SER A 416 -14.00 -7.72 0.12
CA SER A 416 -14.79 -7.30 -1.03
C SER A 416 -14.95 -5.79 -0.99
N ALA A 417 -15.01 -5.14 -2.14
CA ALA A 417 -15.18 -3.69 -2.23
C ALA A 417 -16.14 -3.32 -3.36
N SER A 418 -16.79 -2.17 -3.21
CA SER A 418 -17.65 -1.57 -4.22
C SER A 418 -17.44 -0.06 -4.24
N ARG A 419 -17.62 0.59 -5.39
CA ARG A 419 -17.46 2.05 -5.51
C ARG A 419 -18.43 2.77 -4.58
N TRP A 420 -17.94 3.74 -3.82
CA TRP A 420 -18.77 4.57 -2.95
C TRP A 420 -18.21 6.01 -2.86
N PRO A 421 -19.01 7.06 -3.13
CA PRO A 421 -20.44 7.02 -3.45
C PRO A 421 -20.72 6.50 -4.87
N SER A 422 -21.94 5.99 -5.09
CA SER A 422 -22.39 5.47 -6.39
C SER A 422 -22.63 6.58 -7.43
N GLY A 423 -22.67 7.85 -7.01
CA GLY A 423 -23.09 8.99 -7.83
C GLY A 423 -24.61 9.14 -7.95
N ALA A 424 -25.39 8.18 -7.45
CA ALA A 424 -26.86 8.25 -7.41
C ALA A 424 -27.41 8.87 -6.11
N THR A 425 -26.54 9.37 -5.24
CA THR A 425 -26.88 9.87 -3.91
C THR A 425 -27.25 11.35 -3.97
N ASP A 426 -28.40 11.63 -4.57
CA ASP A 426 -29.22 12.79 -4.23
C ASP A 426 -30.59 12.24 -3.79
N VAL A 427 -30.64 11.69 -2.59
CA VAL A 427 -31.91 11.46 -1.90
C VAL A 427 -32.12 12.68 -1.03
N GLY A 428 -32.69 13.71 -1.66
CA GLY A 428 -33.14 14.91 -0.96
C GLY A 428 -34.09 14.53 0.17
N PHE A 429 -33.69 14.91 1.39
CA PHE A 429 -34.56 14.99 2.56
C PHE A 429 -34.35 16.36 3.21
#